data_AF-A0A9Q9RVZ1-F1
#
_entry.id   AF-A0A9Q9RVZ1-F1
#
_cell.length_a   1.000
_cell.length_b   1.000
_cell.length_c   1.000
_cell.angle_alpha   90.00
_cell.angle_beta   90.00
_cell.angle_gamma   90.00
#
_symmetry.space_group_name_H-M   'P 1'
#
loop_
_entity.id
_entity.type
_entity.pdbx_description
1 polymer ?
#
loop_
_entity_poly.entity_id
_entity_poly.type
_entity_poly.pdbx_seq_one_letter_code
_entity_poly.pdbx_strand_id
1 'polypeptide(L)'
;MASPEYSPPEEELFKLYREYRETKSIEAKALFFSSQCRQICRTDPAYAAKGRDTILHYLRESGDVLQRIYRDAGWDISEMDPASVKSFYTMRPLITSEREDFATIRELAPAGFASLEEVRDKAKTE
;
A
#
# COMPACT_ATOMS: atom_id res chain seq x y z
N MET A 1 -7.97 -16.39 -24.04
CA MET A 1 -7.29 -15.15 -23.61
C MET A 1 -5.94 -15.59 -23.07
N ALA A 2 -4.83 -15.15 -23.66
CA ALA A 2 -3.50 -15.47 -23.13
C ALA A 2 -3.36 -14.83 -21.76
N SER A 3 -2.90 -15.58 -20.76
CA SER A 3 -2.47 -15.00 -19.49
C SER A 3 -1.38 -13.98 -19.78
N PRO A 4 -1.39 -12.78 -19.16
CA PRO A 4 -0.28 -11.86 -19.32
C PRO A 4 1.00 -12.55 -18.83
N GLU A 5 2.02 -12.63 -19.67
CA GLU A 5 3.35 -13.02 -19.21
C GLU A 5 3.92 -11.85 -18.40
N TYR A 6 4.06 -12.05 -17.10
CA TYR A 6 4.64 -11.07 -16.20
C TYR A 6 6.16 -11.21 -16.22
N SER A 7 6.87 -10.10 -16.04
CA SER A 7 8.31 -10.19 -15.80
C SER A 7 8.59 -10.85 -14.44
N PRO A 8 9.73 -11.54 -14.25
CA PRO A 8 10.05 -12.17 -12.97
C PRO A 8 9.96 -11.23 -11.75
N PRO A 9 10.36 -9.93 -11.84
CA PRO A 9 10.14 -8.98 -10.74
C PRO A 9 8.67 -8.72 -10.45
N GLU A 10 7.81 -8.63 -11.48
CA GLU A 10 6.36 -8.43 -11.29
C GLU A 10 5.72 -9.66 -10.61
N GLU A 11 6.14 -10.87 -10.98
CA GLU A 11 5.66 -12.10 -10.34
C GLU A 11 6.03 -12.15 -8.84
N GLU A 12 7.27 -11.82 -8.50
CA GLU A 12 7.72 -11.81 -7.11
C GLU A 12 7.02 -10.72 -6.30
N LEU A 13 6.81 -9.52 -6.86
CA LEU A 13 6.05 -8.47 -6.20
C LEU A 13 4.58 -8.89 -5.96
N PHE A 14 3.96 -9.59 -6.90
CA PHE A 14 2.61 -10.11 -6.72
C PHE A 14 2.51 -11.17 -5.63
N LYS A 15 3.52 -12.05 -5.54
CA LYS A 15 3.62 -13.05 -4.48
C LYS A 15 3.82 -12.37 -3.11
N LEU A 16 4.79 -11.48 -2.98
CA LEU A 16 5.06 -10.75 -1.74
C LEU A 16 3.86 -9.92 -1.29
N TYR A 17 3.16 -9.27 -2.21
CA TYR A 17 1.94 -8.53 -1.88
C TYR A 17 0.84 -9.46 -1.36
N ARG A 18 0.66 -10.65 -1.95
CA ARG A 18 -0.30 -11.65 -1.44
C ARG A 18 0.05 -12.08 -0.02
N GLU A 19 1.32 -12.43 0.22
CA GLU A 19 1.80 -12.82 1.56
C GLU A 19 1.61 -11.70 2.58
N TYR A 20 1.92 -10.45 2.20
CA TYR A 20 1.67 -9.28 3.02
C TYR A 20 0.18 -9.18 3.41
N ARG A 21 -0.74 -9.39 2.46
CA ARG A 21 -2.18 -9.31 2.69
C ARG A 21 -2.68 -10.39 3.65
N GLU A 22 -2.18 -11.61 3.52
CA GLU A 22 -2.55 -12.75 4.37
C GLU A 22 -1.93 -12.69 5.77
N THR A 23 -0.84 -11.92 5.93
CA THR A 23 -0.20 -11.68 7.22
C THR A 23 -1.12 -10.89 8.16
N LYS A 24 -1.53 -11.51 9.27
CA LYS A 24 -2.45 -10.91 10.26
C LYS A 24 -1.75 -10.03 11.30
N SER A 25 -0.57 -10.43 11.78
CA SER A 25 0.18 -9.64 12.76
C SER A 25 0.77 -8.39 12.10
N ILE A 26 0.57 -7.23 12.74
CA ILE A 26 1.14 -5.97 12.28
C ILE A 26 2.67 -6.01 12.40
N GLU A 27 3.19 -6.62 13.46
CA GLU A 27 4.63 -6.82 13.67
C GLU A 27 5.23 -7.69 12.57
N ALA A 28 4.53 -8.74 12.14
CA ALA A 28 4.98 -9.57 11.02
C ALA A 28 4.94 -8.82 9.68
N LYS A 29 3.98 -7.89 9.49
CA LYS A 29 3.94 -7.02 8.30
C LYS A 29 5.18 -6.13 8.17
N ALA A 30 5.91 -5.87 9.27
CA ALA A 30 7.16 -5.11 9.27
C ALA A 30 8.22 -5.67 8.31
N LEU A 31 8.20 -6.98 8.06
CA LEU A 31 9.15 -7.67 7.18
C LEU A 31 9.02 -7.25 5.71
N PHE A 32 7.84 -6.75 5.32
CA PHE A 32 7.57 -6.28 3.94
C PHE A 32 7.98 -4.83 3.71
N PHE A 33 8.44 -4.13 4.76
CA PHE A 33 8.86 -2.74 4.66
C PHE A 33 10.36 -2.62 4.97
N SER A 34 11.11 -1.99 4.06
CA SER A 34 12.47 -1.57 4.38
C SER A 34 12.46 -0.51 5.49
N SER A 35 13.56 -0.38 6.24
CA SER A 35 13.68 0.64 7.30
C SER A 35 13.49 2.07 6.77
N GLN A 36 13.80 2.28 5.49
CA GLN A 36 13.68 3.56 4.78
C GLN A 36 12.41 3.64 3.90
N CYS A 37 11.47 2.70 4.06
CA CYS A 37 10.23 2.71 3.31
C CYS A 37 9.41 3.97 3.65
N ARG A 38 9.00 4.69 2.61
CA ARG A 38 8.16 5.89 2.71
C ARG A 38 6.80 5.57 2.12
N GLN A 39 5.73 6.03 2.77
CA GLN A 39 4.36 5.71 2.36
C GLN A 39 3.46 6.93 2.49
N ILE A 40 2.51 7.07 1.57
CA ILE A 40 1.44 8.08 1.63
C ILE A 40 0.12 7.33 1.52
N CYS A 41 -0.74 7.47 2.52
CA CYS A 41 -2.12 6.99 2.50
C CYS A 41 -3.04 8.18 2.25
N ARG A 42 -3.89 8.08 1.21
CA ARG A 42 -4.82 9.15 0.81
C ARG A 42 -6.15 9.11 1.57
N THR A 43 -6.30 8.25 2.57
CA THR A 43 -7.48 8.25 3.45
C THR A 43 -7.50 9.52 4.31
N ASP A 44 -8.68 9.97 4.73
CA ASP A 44 -8.87 11.10 5.64
C ASP A 44 -8.78 10.59 7.10
N PRO A 45 -7.81 11.05 7.93
CA PRO A 45 -6.82 12.09 7.64
C PRO A 45 -5.63 11.60 6.81
N ALA A 46 -5.12 12.48 5.96
CA ALA A 46 -3.97 12.19 5.10
C ALA A 46 -2.77 11.73 5.95
N TYR A 47 -2.31 10.51 5.71
CA TYR A 47 -1.22 9.92 6.48
C TYR A 47 0.03 9.80 5.61
N ALA A 48 1.18 10.17 6.18
CA ALA A 48 2.47 10.06 5.52
C ALA A 48 3.53 9.49 6.49
N ALA A 49 4.25 8.47 6.02
CA ALA A 49 5.28 7.77 6.74
C ALA A 49 6.65 8.05 6.12
N LYS A 50 7.64 8.28 6.99
CA LYS A 50 9.05 8.44 6.60
C LYS A 50 9.91 7.19 6.86
N GLY A 51 9.28 6.14 7.37
CA GLY A 51 9.95 4.90 7.74
C GLY A 51 8.95 3.85 8.19
N ARG A 52 9.44 2.60 8.28
CA ARG A 52 8.66 1.43 8.69
C ARG A 52 7.92 1.61 10.01
N ASP A 53 8.58 2.16 11.03
CA ASP A 53 7.97 2.25 12.36
C ASP A 53 6.74 3.16 12.36
N THR A 54 6.77 4.24 11.59
CA THR A 54 5.58 5.09 11.39
C THR A 54 4.49 4.29 10.67
N ILE A 55 4.83 3.57 9.58
CA ILE A 55 3.86 2.71 8.85
C ILE A 55 3.16 1.73 9.81
N LEU A 56 3.92 1.05 10.68
CA LEU A 56 3.35 0.11 11.65
C LEU A 56 2.46 0.80 12.68
N HIS A 57 2.85 1.99 13.15
CA HIS A 57 2.02 2.79 14.03
C HIS A 57 0.67 3.13 13.39
N TYR A 58 0.69 3.58 12.14
CA TYR A 58 -0.54 3.81 11.37
C TYR A 58 -1.39 2.55 11.20
N LEU A 59 -0.79 1.40 10.88
CA LEU A 59 -1.54 0.15 10.73
C LEU A 59 -2.25 -0.25 12.03
N ARG A 60 -1.67 0.06 13.20
CA ARG A 60 -2.30 -0.17 14.51
C ARG A 60 -3.49 0.76 14.72
N GLU A 61 -3.35 2.04 14.42
CA GLU A 61 -4.42 3.03 14.59
C GLU A 61 -5.54 2.89 13.56
N SER A 62 -5.20 2.48 12.34
CA SER A 62 -6.13 2.39 11.22
C SER A 62 -7.20 1.32 11.39
N GLY A 63 -6.93 0.28 12.20
CA GLY A 63 -7.91 -0.79 12.43
C GLY A 63 -9.23 -0.23 12.96
N ASP A 64 -9.17 0.56 14.01
CA ASP A 64 -10.35 1.15 14.64
C ASP A 64 -10.98 2.24 13.77
N VAL A 65 -10.17 3.01 13.05
CA VAL A 65 -10.63 4.05 12.12
C VAL A 65 -11.40 3.43 10.95
N LEU A 66 -10.86 2.39 10.32
CA LEU A 66 -11.52 1.67 9.24
C LEU A 66 -12.81 1.02 9.73
N GLN A 67 -12.79 0.41 10.93
CA GLN A 67 -14.00 -0.15 11.51
C GLN A 67 -15.09 0.90 11.74
N ARG A 68 -14.71 2.10 12.15
CA ARG A 68 -15.66 3.20 12.30
C ARG A 68 -16.20 3.67 10.94
N ILE A 69 -15.34 3.90 9.96
CA ILE A 69 -15.74 4.36 8.61
C ILE A 69 -16.71 3.37 7.96
N TYR A 70 -16.41 2.08 8.02
CA TYR A 70 -17.28 1.05 7.47
C TYR A 70 -18.63 1.01 8.17
N ARG A 71 -18.64 1.09 9.51
CA ARG A 71 -19.90 1.17 10.28
C ARG A 71 -20.72 2.40 9.92
N ASP A 72 -20.09 3.57 9.84
CA ASP A 72 -20.75 4.84 9.50
C ASP A 72 -21.31 4.82 8.06
N ALA A 73 -20.67 4.07 7.17
CA ALA A 73 -21.15 3.80 5.81
C ALA A 73 -22.21 2.67 5.72
N GLY A 74 -22.64 2.11 6.85
CA GLY A 74 -23.67 1.05 6.91
C GLY A 74 -23.15 -0.35 6.60
N TRP A 75 -21.83 -0.58 6.62
CA TRP A 75 -21.24 -1.90 6.43
C TRP A 75 -21.14 -2.62 7.77
N ASP A 76 -21.77 -3.80 7.89
CA ASP A 76 -21.61 -4.66 9.06
C ASP A 76 -20.37 -5.54 8.93
N ILE A 77 -19.31 -5.10 9.59
CA ILE A 77 -17.99 -5.74 9.61
C ILE A 77 -17.98 -7.00 10.48
N SER A 78 -18.98 -7.19 11.34
CA SER A 78 -19.12 -8.38 12.17
C SER A 78 -19.62 -9.60 11.37
N GLU A 79 -20.33 -9.36 10.26
CA GLU A 79 -20.78 -10.37 9.31
C GLU A 79 -19.85 -10.55 8.10
N MET A 80 -18.87 -9.66 7.93
CA MET A 80 -17.85 -9.81 6.90
C MET A 80 -16.88 -10.93 7.30
N ASP A 81 -17.17 -12.16 6.90
CA ASP A 81 -16.12 -13.19 6.84
C ASP A 81 -14.98 -12.62 5.98
N PRO A 82 -13.76 -12.46 6.55
CA PRO A 82 -12.61 -11.92 5.82
C PRO A 82 -12.35 -12.64 4.48
N ALA A 83 -12.80 -13.89 4.34
CA ALA A 83 -12.69 -14.68 3.12
C ALA A 83 -13.88 -14.54 2.13
N SER A 84 -15.02 -14.02 2.57
CA SER A 84 -16.27 -13.94 1.77
C SER A 84 -16.39 -12.69 0.91
N VAL A 85 -15.58 -11.67 1.19
CA VAL A 85 -15.54 -10.42 0.44
C VAL A 85 -14.74 -10.65 -0.84
N LYS A 86 -15.43 -11.10 -1.90
CA LYS A 86 -14.85 -11.54 -3.19
C LYS A 86 -14.20 -10.44 -4.03
N SER A 87 -14.44 -9.17 -3.74
CA SER A 87 -13.60 -8.06 -4.21
C SER A 87 -12.61 -7.76 -3.09
N PHE A 88 -11.33 -7.43 -3.31
CA PHE A 88 -10.97 -6.01 -3.21
C PHE A 88 -9.61 -5.65 -3.80
N TYR A 89 -8.78 -6.63 -4.22
CA TYR A 89 -7.42 -6.36 -4.70
C TYR A 89 -7.11 -7.17 -5.95
N THR A 90 -7.36 -6.56 -7.11
CA THR A 90 -6.85 -7.05 -8.40
C THR A 90 -5.45 -6.51 -8.60
N MET A 91 -4.46 -7.40 -8.74
CA MET A 91 -3.13 -7.04 -9.18
C MET A 91 -3.10 -7.06 -10.71
N ARG A 92 -2.61 -5.98 -11.31
CA ARG A 92 -2.34 -5.91 -12.74
C ARG A 92 -1.06 -5.12 -13.00
N PRO A 93 -0.41 -5.32 -14.15
CA PRO A 93 0.69 -4.46 -14.57
C PRO A 93 0.24 -3.00 -14.65
N LEU A 94 1.17 -2.11 -14.30
CA LEU A 94 1.00 -0.67 -14.50
C LEU A 94 0.98 -0.36 -16.00
N ILE A 95 0.03 0.46 -16.43
CA ILE A 95 0.04 1.03 -17.79
C ILE A 95 1.09 2.15 -17.90
N THR A 96 1.46 2.54 -19.12
CA THR A 96 2.53 3.53 -19.35
C THR A 96 2.35 4.81 -18.54
N SER A 97 1.14 5.39 -18.52
CA SER A 97 0.88 6.61 -17.76
C SER A 97 1.05 6.44 -16.25
N GLU A 98 0.74 5.25 -15.71
CA GLU A 98 0.91 4.94 -14.28
C GLU A 98 2.39 4.71 -13.92
N ARG A 99 3.19 4.22 -14.86
CA ARG A 99 4.65 4.06 -14.67
C ARG A 99 5.37 5.42 -14.63
N GLU A 100 4.80 6.43 -15.28
CA GLU A 100 5.39 7.77 -15.41
C GLU A 100 4.81 8.79 -14.42
N ASP A 101 3.70 8.46 -13.77
CA ASP A 101 3.05 9.31 -12.77
C ASP A 101 3.66 9.12 -11.37
N PHE A 102 4.53 10.05 -11.00
CA PHE A 102 5.16 10.12 -9.69
C PHE A 102 4.46 11.08 -8.73
N ALA A 103 3.20 11.48 -9.01
CA ALA A 103 2.45 12.49 -8.26
C ALA A 103 3.15 13.87 -8.24
N THR A 104 2.65 14.80 -7.41
CA THR A 104 3.24 16.13 -7.23
C THR A 104 4.08 16.22 -5.96
N ILE A 105 5.06 17.14 -5.92
CA ILE A 105 5.85 17.36 -4.69
C ILE A 105 4.97 17.77 -3.49
N ARG A 106 3.84 18.44 -3.74
CA ARG A 106 2.87 18.78 -2.68
C ARG A 106 2.30 17.52 -2.01
N GLU A 107 2.08 16.46 -2.77
CA GLU A 107 1.59 15.18 -2.26
C GLU A 107 2.71 14.36 -1.60
N LEU A 108 3.95 14.48 -2.09
CA LEU A 108 5.09 13.68 -1.65
C LEU A 108 5.85 14.25 -0.45
N ALA A 109 5.88 15.59 -0.30
CA ALA A 109 6.62 16.28 0.75
C ALA A 109 6.29 15.80 2.18
N PRO A 110 5.02 15.48 2.53
CA PRO A 110 4.69 14.89 3.83
C PRO A 110 5.47 13.60 4.16
N ALA A 111 5.73 12.77 3.15
CA ALA A 111 6.53 11.54 3.29
C ALA A 111 8.05 11.78 3.26
N GLY A 112 8.48 13.05 3.19
CA GLY A 112 9.88 13.44 3.31
C GLY A 112 10.66 13.49 2.00
N PHE A 113 9.99 13.41 0.85
CA PHE A 113 10.65 13.61 -0.45
C PHE A 113 10.91 15.09 -0.70
N ALA A 114 12.11 15.41 -1.19
CA ALA A 114 12.54 16.76 -1.53
C ALA A 114 12.23 17.13 -2.99
N SER A 115 12.19 16.15 -3.90
CA SER A 115 11.89 16.36 -5.32
C SER A 115 11.29 15.14 -6.01
N LEU A 116 10.79 15.31 -7.24
CA LEU A 116 10.30 14.20 -8.08
C LEU A 116 11.45 13.37 -8.63
N GLU A 117 12.59 14.01 -8.90
CA GLU A 117 13.82 13.36 -9.34
C GLU A 117 14.30 12.35 -8.30
N GLU A 118 14.27 12.70 -7.01
CA GLU A 118 14.61 11.77 -5.91
C GLU A 118 13.74 10.50 -5.97
N VAL A 119 12.44 10.64 -6.22
CA VAL A 119 11.51 9.49 -6.26
C VAL A 119 11.76 8.63 -7.48
N ARG A 120 12.00 9.25 -8.64
CA ARG A 120 12.32 8.56 -9.89
C ARG A 120 13.63 7.79 -9.80
N ASP A 121 14.66 8.40 -9.22
CA ASP A 121 15.97 7.77 -9.09
C ASP A 121 15.91 6.59 -8.12
N LYS A 122 15.18 6.74 -7.00
CA LYS A 122 14.93 5.66 -6.05
C LYS A 122 14.18 4.49 -6.71
N ALA A 123 13.12 4.77 -7.48
CA ALA A 123 12.33 3.74 -8.18
C ALA A 123 13.10 2.97 -9.27
N LYS A 124 14.22 3.52 -9.77
CA LYS A 124 15.10 2.84 -10.74
C LYS A 124 16.22 2.04 -10.07
N THR A 125 16.56 2.39 -8.84
CA THR A 125 17.71 1.82 -8.12
C THR A 125 17.30 0.62 -7.25
N GLU A 126 16.06 0.65 -6.75
CA GLU A 126 15.42 -0.46 -6.01
C GLU A 126 14.75 -1.46 -6.94
#